data_AF-A0A7C2LVB5-F1
#
_entry.id   AF-A0A7C2LVB5-F1
#
_cell.length_a   1.000
_cell.length_b   1.000
_cell.length_c   1.000
_cell.angle_alpha   90.00
_cell.angle_beta   90.00
_cell.angle_gamma   90.00
#
_symmetry.space_group_name_H-M   'P 1'
#
loop_
_entity.id
_entity.type
_entity.pdbx_description
1 polymer ?
#
loop_
_entity_poly.entity_id
_entity_poly.type
_entity_poly.pdbx_seq_one_letter_code
_entity_poly.pdbx_strand_id
1 'polypeptide(L)'
;MKLMRLDGETLAAATKGTASIPPPWPIPAAPREPASGRARLSDFLGQETPDQLLARLAEFKRSVADALARSSSVYQLLRQLQESGLADCARCTRELEARLAGNPHYAVLGKIAEAEKLVAEIAALQR
;
A
#
# COMPACT_ATOMS: atom_id res chain seq x y z
N MET A 1 6.29 -63.00 44.31
CA MET A 1 5.14 -62.59 45.14
C MET A 1 4.10 -61.92 44.23
N LYS A 2 2.88 -62.46 44.27
CA LYS A 2 1.55 -61.91 43.97
C LYS A 2 1.30 -61.06 42.69
N LEU A 3 0.54 -61.67 41.77
CA LEU A 3 -0.32 -61.09 40.73
C LEU A 3 -1.22 -59.97 41.26
N MET A 4 -1.49 -58.96 40.41
CA MET A 4 -2.86 -58.63 39.99
C MET A 4 -2.86 -58.14 38.54
N ARG A 5 -3.63 -58.86 37.70
CA ARG A 5 -4.19 -58.42 36.41
C ARG A 5 -5.53 -57.72 36.67
N LEU A 6 -5.94 -56.85 35.75
CA LEU A 6 -7.30 -56.52 35.30
C LEU A 6 -7.09 -55.58 34.08
N ASP A 7 -7.08 -56.07 32.83
CA ASP A 7 -8.20 -56.43 31.95
C ASP A 7 -9.10 -55.25 31.55
N GLY A 8 -9.34 -55.12 30.23
CA GLY A 8 -10.29 -54.17 29.62
C GLY A 8 -9.66 -53.35 28.49
N GLU A 9 -9.37 -53.91 27.32
CA GLU A 9 -10.29 -54.19 26.20
C GLU A 9 -10.23 -53.08 25.13
N THR A 10 -10.42 -53.56 23.91
CA THR A 10 -9.93 -53.10 22.61
C THR A 10 -11.00 -52.29 21.86
N LEU A 11 -10.57 -51.63 20.77
CA LEU A 11 -11.36 -51.14 19.63
C LEU A 11 -12.13 -49.83 19.89
N ALA A 12 -12.40 -48.95 18.94
CA ALA A 12 -11.93 -48.64 17.60
C ALA A 12 -12.73 -47.37 17.20
N ALA A 13 -12.40 -46.82 16.04
CA ALA A 13 -13.26 -45.99 15.20
C ALA A 13 -13.27 -44.46 15.41
N ALA A 14 -12.73 -43.79 14.39
CA ALA A 14 -13.34 -42.71 13.60
C ALA A 14 -13.94 -41.51 14.36
N THR A 15 -13.51 -40.28 14.09
CA THR A 15 -13.92 -39.51 12.90
C THR A 15 -13.13 -38.20 12.90
N LYS A 16 -12.39 -37.87 11.83
CA LYS A 16 -12.79 -36.90 10.79
C LYS A 16 -13.26 -35.54 11.34
N GLY A 17 -12.34 -34.58 11.33
CA GLY A 17 -12.53 -33.17 10.99
C GLY A 17 -13.60 -32.36 11.70
N THR A 18 -13.20 -31.21 12.25
CA THR A 18 -13.89 -29.94 11.95
C THR A 18 -12.99 -28.80 12.41
N ALA A 19 -12.56 -28.02 11.42
CA ALA A 19 -11.98 -26.72 11.60
C ALA A 19 -12.89 -25.87 12.50
N SER A 20 -12.28 -25.05 13.35
CA SER A 20 -12.98 -24.01 14.09
C SER A 20 -13.71 -23.11 13.08
N ILE A 21 -15.02 -23.31 12.95
CA ILE A 21 -15.93 -22.45 12.17
C ILE A 21 -16.28 -21.28 13.08
N PRO A 22 -15.84 -20.03 12.81
CA PRO A 22 -16.36 -18.86 13.49
C PRO A 22 -17.83 -18.59 13.08
N PRO A 23 -18.61 -17.89 13.93
CA PRO A 23 -20.07 -17.74 13.79
C PRO A 23 -20.53 -17.04 12.49
N PRO A 24 -21.79 -17.24 12.06
CA PRO A 24 -22.31 -16.79 10.77
C PRO A 24 -22.67 -15.30 10.84
N TRP A 25 -21.68 -14.45 10.65
CA TRP A 25 -21.95 -13.11 10.16
C TRP A 25 -22.28 -13.20 8.67
N PRO A 26 -23.29 -12.48 8.15
CA PRO A 26 -23.53 -12.43 6.72
C PRO A 26 -22.30 -11.83 6.05
N ILE A 27 -21.49 -12.67 5.42
CA ILE A 27 -20.41 -12.23 4.55
C ILE A 27 -21.12 -11.66 3.31
N PRO A 28 -21.08 -10.34 3.06
CA PRO A 28 -21.54 -9.83 1.77
C PRO A 28 -20.72 -10.53 0.71
N ALA A 29 -21.40 -11.26 -0.19
CA ALA A 29 -20.77 -11.97 -1.29
C ALA A 29 -19.77 -11.03 -1.96
N ALA A 30 -18.49 -11.41 -1.92
CA ALA A 30 -17.43 -10.66 -2.56
C ALA A 30 -17.85 -10.39 -4.01
N PRO A 31 -17.93 -9.13 -4.46
CA PRO A 31 -18.12 -8.85 -5.87
C PRO A 31 -16.90 -9.38 -6.61
N ARG A 32 -17.06 -10.53 -7.27
CA ARG A 32 -16.21 -10.93 -8.39
C ARG A 32 -16.33 -9.82 -9.43
N GLU A 33 -15.24 -9.09 -9.67
CA GLU A 33 -14.75 -8.63 -10.99
C GLU A 33 -13.64 -7.56 -10.80
N PRO A 34 -12.37 -7.84 -11.13
CA PRO A 34 -11.31 -6.81 -11.11
C PRO A 34 -11.39 -5.82 -12.31
N ALA A 35 -12.42 -5.90 -13.15
CA ALA A 35 -12.62 -4.97 -14.27
C ALA A 35 -13.22 -3.61 -13.86
N SER A 36 -13.87 -3.52 -12.69
CA SER A 36 -14.66 -2.33 -12.31
C SER A 36 -13.82 -1.17 -11.75
N GLY A 37 -12.59 -1.43 -11.28
CA GLY A 37 -11.72 -0.36 -10.75
C GLY A 37 -11.28 0.61 -11.84
N ARG A 38 -10.86 0.09 -13.00
CA ARG A 38 -10.38 0.90 -14.12
C ARG A 38 -11.50 1.70 -14.78
N ALA A 39 -12.66 1.08 -15.00
CA ALA A 39 -13.83 1.76 -15.58
C ALA A 39 -14.36 2.87 -14.66
N ARG A 40 -14.51 2.59 -13.36
CA ARG A 40 -14.91 3.61 -12.37
C ARG A 40 -13.91 4.76 -12.28
N LEU A 41 -12.61 4.47 -12.36
CA LEU A 41 -11.58 5.52 -12.39
C LEU A 41 -11.67 6.36 -13.66
N SER A 42 -11.91 5.76 -14.83
CA SER A 42 -12.08 6.50 -16.09
C SER A 42 -13.33 7.38 -16.09
N ASP A 43 -14.47 6.87 -15.60
CA ASP A 43 -15.70 7.66 -15.48
C ASP A 43 -15.56 8.80 -14.47
N PHE A 44 -14.84 8.56 -13.36
CA PHE A 44 -14.57 9.56 -12.33
C PHE A 44 -13.60 10.65 -12.84
N LEU A 45 -12.54 10.25 -13.55
CA LEU A 45 -11.59 11.17 -14.20
C LEU A 45 -12.22 11.95 -15.36
N GLY A 46 -13.24 11.41 -16.02
CA GLY A 46 -14.00 12.13 -17.06
C GLY A 46 -14.87 13.27 -16.53
N GLN A 47 -15.11 13.33 -15.21
CA GLN A 47 -15.90 14.37 -14.54
C GLN A 47 -15.05 15.32 -13.66
N GLU A 48 -13.79 14.96 -13.39
CA GLU A 48 -12.87 15.79 -12.60
C GLU A 48 -12.21 16.88 -13.46
N THR A 49 -12.15 18.10 -12.94
CA THR A 49 -11.33 19.15 -13.56
C THR A 49 -9.85 18.90 -13.23
N PRO A 50 -8.90 19.40 -14.04
CA PRO A 50 -7.47 19.29 -13.76
C PRO A 50 -7.09 19.78 -12.35
N ASP A 51 -7.72 20.87 -11.86
CA ASP A 51 -7.50 21.40 -10.52
C ASP A 51 -7.95 20.43 -9.41
N GLN A 52 -9.09 19.76 -9.57
CA GLN A 52 -9.56 18.77 -8.60
C GLN A 52 -8.62 17.56 -8.53
N LEU A 53 -8.13 17.12 -9.69
CA LEU A 53 -7.18 16.02 -9.78
C LEU A 53 -5.83 16.38 -9.12
N LEU A 54 -5.32 17.60 -9.36
CA LEU A 54 -4.11 18.10 -8.67
C LEU A 54 -4.29 18.16 -7.16
N ALA A 55 -5.44 18.62 -6.67
CA ALA A 55 -5.72 18.67 -5.23
C ALA A 55 -5.68 17.27 -4.59
N ARG A 56 -6.27 16.27 -5.24
CA ARG A 56 -6.24 14.88 -4.75
C ARG A 56 -4.85 14.26 -4.82
N LEU A 57 -4.10 14.51 -5.90
CA LEU A 57 -2.71 14.08 -6.00
C LEU A 57 -1.86 14.69 -4.88
N ALA A 58 -2.07 15.97 -4.55
CA ALA A 58 -1.36 16.65 -3.46
C ALA A 58 -1.68 16.04 -2.09
N GLU A 59 -2.95 15.71 -1.82
CA GLU A 59 -3.36 15.04 -0.59
C GLU A 59 -2.74 13.63 -0.48
N PHE A 60 -2.82 12.85 -1.57
CA PHE A 60 -2.23 11.52 -1.61
C PHE A 60 -0.71 11.56 -1.43
N LYS A 61 -0.04 12.51 -2.09
CA LYS A 61 1.40 12.77 -1.94
C LYS A 61 1.77 13.04 -0.49
N ARG A 62 0.99 13.86 0.21
CA ARG A 62 1.20 14.16 1.64
C ARG A 62 1.08 12.89 2.48
N SER A 63 0.03 12.10 2.27
CA SER A 63 -0.18 10.84 3.00
C SER A 63 0.98 9.84 2.80
N VAL A 64 1.44 9.68 1.55
CA VAL A 64 2.58 8.80 1.23
C VAL A 64 3.88 9.34 1.82
N ALA A 65 4.12 10.66 1.72
CA ALA A 65 5.29 11.31 2.29
C ALA A 65 5.34 11.17 3.81
N ASP A 66 4.20 11.29 4.50
CA ASP A 66 4.11 11.11 5.95
C ASP A 66 4.34 9.65 6.36
N ALA A 67 3.79 8.69 5.62
CA ALA A 67 4.04 7.28 5.84
C ALA A 67 5.52 6.92 5.63
N LEU A 68 6.14 7.47 4.59
CA LEU A 68 7.55 7.28 4.31
C LEU A 68 8.45 7.95 5.37
N ALA A 69 8.09 9.14 5.82
CA ALA A 69 8.81 9.83 6.90
C ALA A 69 8.78 9.02 8.20
N ARG A 70 7.65 8.43 8.57
CA ARG A 70 7.56 7.58 9.77
C ARG A 70 8.36 6.27 9.66
N SER A 71 8.53 5.75 8.45
CA SER A 71 9.14 4.43 8.21
C SER A 71 10.59 4.47 7.74
N SER A 72 11.12 5.62 7.30
CA SER A 72 12.45 5.73 6.72
C SER A 72 13.20 6.97 7.21
N SER A 73 14.23 6.74 8.03
CA SER A 73 15.18 7.78 8.44
C SER A 73 15.98 8.35 7.27
N VAL A 74 16.24 7.54 6.24
CA VAL A 74 16.93 7.98 5.00
C VAL A 74 16.10 9.04 4.28
N TYR A 75 14.78 8.88 4.22
CA TYR A 75 13.89 9.87 3.64
C TYR A 75 13.81 11.16 4.48
N GLN A 76 13.83 11.05 5.81
CA GLN A 76 13.91 12.22 6.68
C GLN A 76 15.20 13.02 6.44
N LEU A 77 16.36 12.33 6.33
CA LEU A 77 17.63 12.97 6.02
C LEU A 77 17.62 13.66 4.65
N LEU A 78 17.07 13.00 3.64
CA LEU A 78 16.91 13.58 2.30
C LEU A 78 16.06 14.87 2.35
N ARG A 79 14.95 14.83 3.10
CA ARG A 79 14.08 15.99 3.28
C ARG A 79 14.78 17.13 4.03
N GLN A 80 15.52 16.83 5.10
CA GLN A 80 16.28 17.83 5.85
C GLN A 80 17.36 18.50 4.99
N LEU A 81 18.04 17.75 4.12
CA LEU A 81 19.00 18.31 3.18
C LEU A 81 18.33 19.27 2.19
N GLN A 82 17.14 18.92 1.69
CA GLN A 82 16.36 19.80 0.82
C GLN A 82 15.89 21.07 1.54
N GLU A 83 15.34 20.94 2.75
CA GLU A 83 14.87 22.07 3.57
C GLU A 83 16.00 23.01 4.00
N SER A 84 17.20 22.47 4.21
CA SER A 84 18.38 23.25 4.61
C SER A 84 19.08 23.95 3.43
N GLY A 85 18.55 23.82 2.20
CA GLY A 85 19.20 24.36 1.00
C GLY A 85 20.51 23.64 0.63
N LEU A 86 20.78 22.47 1.22
CA LEU A 86 21.96 21.65 0.95
C LEU A 86 21.71 20.59 -0.14
N ALA A 87 20.61 20.73 -0.89
CA ALA A 87 20.31 19.90 -2.05
C ALA A 87 21.45 19.91 -3.09
N ASP A 88 22.25 20.98 -3.10
CA ASP A 88 23.45 21.13 -3.94
C ASP A 88 24.58 20.14 -3.60
N CYS A 89 24.52 19.44 -2.45
CA CYS A 89 25.34 18.23 -2.26
C CYS A 89 24.81 17.09 -3.15
N ALA A 90 24.99 17.22 -4.46
CA ALA A 90 24.48 16.29 -5.46
C ALA A 90 24.97 14.85 -5.25
N ARG A 91 26.09 14.65 -4.54
CA ARG A 91 26.58 13.34 -4.12
C ARG A 91 25.75 12.77 -2.96
N CYS A 92 25.56 13.56 -1.90
CA CYS A 92 24.78 13.16 -0.72
C CYS A 92 23.34 12.81 -1.11
N THR A 93 22.71 13.69 -1.90
CA THR A 93 21.35 13.52 -2.40
C THR A 93 21.23 12.22 -3.21
N ARG A 94 22.08 12.03 -4.22
CA ARG A 94 22.05 10.82 -5.06
C ARG A 94 22.24 9.52 -4.27
N GLU A 95 23.10 9.53 -3.27
CA GLU A 95 23.34 8.35 -2.43
C GLU A 95 22.11 8.00 -1.58
N LEU A 96 21.44 9.00 -1.00
CA LEU A 96 20.20 8.79 -0.26
C LEU A 96 19.06 8.33 -1.16
N GLU A 97 18.94 8.91 -2.35
CA GLU A 97 17.96 8.50 -3.37
C GLU A 97 18.19 7.04 -3.82
N ALA A 98 19.45 6.65 -4.06
CA ALA A 98 19.79 5.28 -4.42
C ALA A 98 19.40 4.27 -3.33
N ARG A 99 19.56 4.65 -2.05
CA ARG A 99 19.11 3.83 -0.91
C ARG A 99 17.59 3.74 -0.80
N LEU A 100 16.88 4.79 -1.23
CA LEU A 100 15.41 4.82 -1.27
C LEU A 100 14.82 4.19 -2.53
N ALA A 101 15.61 3.91 -3.56
CA ALA A 101 15.13 3.33 -4.82
C ALA A 101 14.43 1.97 -4.63
N GLY A 102 14.82 1.20 -3.61
CA GLY A 102 14.16 -0.05 -3.24
C GLY A 102 12.89 0.11 -2.41
N ASN A 103 12.54 1.32 -1.98
CA ASN A 103 11.38 1.59 -1.13
C ASN A 103 10.12 1.85 -2.00
N PRO A 104 9.05 1.05 -1.86
CA PRO A 104 7.85 1.19 -2.69
C PRO A 104 7.13 2.53 -2.49
N HIS A 105 7.12 3.08 -1.27
CA HIS A 105 6.49 4.37 -1.01
C HIS A 105 7.28 5.52 -1.68
N TYR A 106 8.61 5.43 -1.72
CA TYR A 106 9.43 6.39 -2.44
C TYR A 106 9.21 6.32 -3.96
N ALA A 107 9.08 5.10 -4.51
CA ALA A 107 8.71 4.93 -5.92
C ALA A 107 7.33 5.53 -6.25
N VAL A 108 6.36 5.37 -5.35
CA VAL A 108 5.02 5.99 -5.49
C VAL A 108 5.11 7.52 -5.53
N LEU A 109 5.96 8.16 -4.71
CA LEU A 109 6.16 9.61 -4.78
C LEU A 109 6.65 10.06 -6.16
N GLY A 110 7.57 9.31 -6.78
CA GLY A 110 8.01 9.57 -8.16
C GLY A 110 6.86 9.48 -9.17
N LYS A 111 5.99 8.47 -9.03
CA LYS A 111 4.82 8.32 -9.90
C LYS A 111 3.77 9.40 -9.71
N ILE A 112 3.60 9.91 -8.49
CA ILE A 112 2.75 11.06 -8.25
C ILE A 112 3.32 12.31 -8.93
N ALA A 113 4.63 12.53 -8.87
CA ALA A 113 5.26 13.67 -9.56
C ALA A 113 5.12 13.58 -11.09
N GLU A 114 5.24 12.38 -11.67
CA GLU A 114 4.95 12.14 -13.09
C GLU A 114 3.48 12.49 -13.42
N ALA A 115 2.53 12.06 -12.58
CA ALA A 115 1.12 12.36 -12.75
C ALA A 115 0.82 13.87 -12.64
N GLU A 116 1.39 14.57 -11.65
CA GLU A 116 1.27 16.03 -11.50
C GLU A 116 1.72 16.76 -12.78
N LYS A 117 2.83 16.32 -13.39
CA LYS A 117 3.32 16.88 -14.65
C LYS A 117 2.34 16.69 -15.80
N LEU A 118 1.80 15.47 -15.97
CA LEU A 118 0.84 15.17 -17.02
C LEU A 118 -0.44 16.00 -16.87
N VAL A 119 -0.92 16.18 -15.63
CA VAL A 119 -2.11 17.02 -15.37
C VAL A 119 -1.83 18.48 -15.69
N ALA A 120 -0.64 18.99 -15.37
CA ALA A 120 -0.23 20.34 -15.73
C ALA A 120 -0.16 20.54 -17.26
N GLU A 121 0.35 19.55 -18.00
CA GLU A 121 0.38 19.57 -19.47
C GLU A 121 -1.04 19.58 -20.07
N ILE A 122 -1.95 18.75 -19.55
CA ILE A 122 -3.35 18.72 -19.99
C ILE A 122 -4.04 20.05 -19.70
N ALA A 123 -3.84 20.61 -18.50
CA ALA A 123 -4.41 21.91 -18.13
C ALA A 123 -3.89 23.06 -19.01
N ALA A 124 -2.62 22.99 -19.44
CA ALA A 124 -2.04 23.98 -20.35
C ALA A 124 -2.63 23.91 -21.78
N LEU A 125 -3.00 22.72 -22.25
CA LEU A 125 -3.63 22.52 -23.57
C LEU A 125 -5.11 22.95 -23.61
N GLN A 126 -5.75 23.12 -22.46
CA GLN A 126 -7.15 23.53 -22.33
C GLN A 126 -7.34 25.05 -22.18
N ARG A 127 -6.25 25.83 -22.15
CA ARG A 127 -6.24 27.30 -22.10
C ARG A 127 -5.95 27.89 -23.47
#